data_AF-A0A1J1GN97-F1
#
_entry.id   AF-A0A1J1GN97-F1
#
_cell.length_a   1.000
_cell.length_b   1.000
_cell.length_c   1.000
_cell.angle_alpha   90.00
_cell.angle_beta   90.00
_cell.angle_gamma   90.00
#
_symmetry.space_group_name_H-M   'P 1'
#
loop_
_entity.id
_entity.type
_entity.pdbx_description
1 polymer ?
#
loop_
_entity_poly.entity_id
_entity_poly.type
_entity_poly.pdbx_seq_one_letter_code
_entity_poly.pdbx_strand_id
1 'polypeptide(L)'
;MEIKKKKETNNNRKVSESKSKLSDILLKKNHIENYINYSLKENENSYKQNKINNMKDNKVDKNALEIQLKKLTEHLYSLKFKLEKEKKKEKKKKHCIINNIDEPKEKDITTKNRKDLIISKKNHDITERVFPNDKLVHNNTEREISMTKYIPELIKTIEIYKNRTLEEQRNKKYIIEKYENILRNIKKQHIDEISEIKNNILEDVDFLIQKYRKIALELLEITKKKEKEKKEEQKKITEVCINACKKFEEDVKNKAKISLEEYKSYMLTLINNVKKEKEALEKKINELKKKTEEEKCHTEKRVFHACENKIKEEHNLNKELKNRLVLQKEEQNVLINNIYSKVDKQIKIYEENIIKIFHNILINNNINMSISELCNCIKDTMDEQYKNDDLDNSIKNQDKVEEKLKIKYGFVSVFDK
;
A
#
# COMPACT_ATOMS: atom_id res chain seq x y z
N MET A 1 28.93 -42.05 60.67
CA MET A 1 29.69 -42.96 59.79
C MET A 1 28.69 -43.86 59.08
N GLU A 2 28.63 -43.79 57.75
CA GLU A 2 28.78 -44.97 56.88
C GLU A 2 28.63 -44.52 55.43
N ILE A 3 29.76 -44.61 54.74
CA ILE A 3 29.93 -44.36 53.32
C ILE A 3 29.63 -45.67 52.61
N LYS A 4 28.69 -45.68 51.67
CA LYS A 4 28.66 -46.71 50.61
C LYS A 4 28.47 -46.06 49.24
N LYS A 5 29.60 -45.89 48.56
CA LYS A 5 29.73 -45.77 47.11
C LYS A 5 29.34 -47.09 46.44
N LYS A 6 28.58 -47.01 45.34
CA LYS A 6 28.54 -47.89 44.15
C LYS A 6 27.39 -47.36 43.28
N LYS A 7 27.43 -47.26 41.95
CA LYS A 7 28.41 -47.48 40.88
C LYS A 7 27.71 -46.84 39.67
N GLU A 8 28.33 -45.86 39.01
CA GLU A 8 27.78 -45.29 37.77
C GLU A 8 27.91 -46.30 36.63
N THR A 9 26.80 -46.64 36.01
CA THR A 9 26.76 -47.20 34.65
C THR A 9 26.20 -46.13 33.72
N ASN A 10 27.10 -45.56 32.93
CA ASN A 10 26.80 -44.78 31.74
C ASN A 10 25.92 -45.59 30.79
N ASN A 11 24.75 -45.05 30.42
CA ASN A 11 24.10 -45.36 29.16
C ASN A 11 23.13 -44.24 28.73
N ASN A 12 23.66 -43.43 27.80
CA ASN A 12 23.03 -42.96 26.57
C ASN A 12 21.74 -42.11 26.55
N ARG A 13 21.86 -41.06 25.72
CA ARG A 13 20.85 -40.21 25.07
C ARG A 13 20.15 -39.17 25.95
N LYS A 14 20.81 -38.01 26.04
CA LYS A 14 20.13 -36.71 26.14
C LYS A 14 19.22 -36.52 24.93
N VAL A 15 17.94 -36.84 25.08
CA VAL A 15 16.87 -36.17 24.31
C VAL A 15 16.48 -34.97 25.15
N SER A 16 16.94 -33.79 24.75
CA SER A 16 16.50 -32.53 25.33
C SER A 16 15.03 -32.32 24.96
N GLU A 17 14.12 -32.59 25.89
CA GLU A 17 12.76 -32.08 25.80
C GLU A 17 12.82 -30.55 25.86
N SER A 18 12.69 -29.91 24.71
CA SER A 18 12.45 -28.47 24.61
C SER A 18 11.05 -28.17 25.14
N LYS A 19 10.97 -27.82 26.42
CA LYS A 19 9.77 -27.25 27.06
C LYS A 19 9.57 -25.77 26.70
N SER A 20 9.59 -25.43 25.42
CA SER A 20 9.19 -24.08 24.99
C SER A 20 7.69 -24.07 24.77
N LYS A 21 6.94 -23.45 25.68
CA LYS A 21 5.50 -23.21 25.50
C LYS A 21 5.34 -22.10 24.44
N LEU A 22 4.31 -22.18 23.60
CA LEU A 22 3.97 -21.14 22.62
C LEU A 22 3.82 -19.73 23.23
N SER A 23 3.55 -19.65 24.54
CA SER A 23 3.55 -18.42 25.33
C SER A 23 4.90 -17.70 25.36
N ASP A 24 6.01 -18.44 25.24
CA ASP A 24 7.37 -17.88 25.35
C ASP A 24 7.81 -17.16 24.06
N ILE A 25 7.15 -17.45 22.93
CA ILE A 25 7.39 -16.78 21.64
C ILE A 25 6.67 -15.42 21.61
N LEU A 26 5.53 -15.29 22.29
CA LEU A 26 4.72 -14.07 22.31
C LEU A 26 5.15 -13.06 23.39
N LEU A 27 5.96 -13.46 24.38
CA LEU A 27 6.39 -12.56 25.47
C LEU A 27 7.63 -11.70 25.14
N LYS A 28 8.34 -11.95 24.04
CA LYS A 28 9.49 -11.11 23.65
C LYS A 28 9.03 -9.90 22.84
N LYS A 29 8.52 -8.87 23.54
CA LYS A 29 8.19 -7.53 23.00
C LYS A 29 9.28 -6.99 22.04
N ASN A 30 10.55 -7.23 22.37
CA ASN A 30 11.71 -6.78 21.60
C ASN A 30 11.84 -7.39 20.19
N HIS A 31 11.26 -8.58 19.90
CA HIS A 31 11.36 -9.15 18.55
C HIS A 31 10.36 -8.54 17.58
N ILE A 32 9.17 -8.17 18.06
CA ILE A 32 8.15 -7.51 17.24
C ILE A 32 8.54 -6.05 17.00
N GLU A 33 9.02 -5.34 18.02
CA GLU A 33 9.55 -3.97 17.87
C GLU A 33 10.78 -3.91 16.95
N ASN A 34 11.69 -4.89 17.03
CA ASN A 34 12.82 -4.96 16.10
C ASN A 34 12.37 -5.28 14.67
N TYR A 35 11.39 -6.17 14.47
CA TYR A 35 10.88 -6.47 13.13
C TYR A 35 10.16 -5.26 12.50
N ILE A 36 9.34 -4.55 13.29
CA ILE A 36 8.66 -3.33 12.85
C ILE A 36 9.68 -2.21 12.57
N ASN A 37 10.70 -2.04 13.40
CA ASN A 37 11.76 -1.04 13.16
C ASN A 37 12.65 -1.38 11.97
N TYR A 38 12.96 -2.66 11.70
CA TYR A 38 13.71 -3.06 10.52
C TYR A 38 12.88 -2.85 9.24
N SER A 39 11.59 -3.23 9.24
CA SER A 39 10.70 -3.01 8.09
C SER A 39 10.38 -1.54 7.83
N LEU A 40 10.40 -0.67 8.85
CA LEU A 40 10.22 0.77 8.67
C LEU A 40 11.53 1.47 8.23
N LYS A 41 12.70 1.05 8.72
CA LYS A 41 14.00 1.60 8.29
C LYS A 41 14.38 1.27 6.85
N GLU A 42 14.02 0.08 6.33
CA GLU A 42 14.24 -0.26 4.92
C GLU A 42 13.37 0.61 3.97
N ASN A 43 12.19 1.03 4.45
CA ASN A 43 11.30 1.88 3.67
C ASN A 43 11.67 3.37 3.78
N GLU A 44 12.17 3.87 4.91
CA GLU A 44 12.58 5.28 5.02
C GLU A 44 13.83 5.63 4.17
N ASN A 45 14.76 4.68 4.00
CA ASN A 45 15.96 4.90 3.18
C ASN A 45 15.68 4.87 1.67
N SER A 46 14.65 4.15 1.22
CA SER A 46 14.28 4.08 -0.20
C SER A 46 13.50 5.32 -0.68
N TYR A 47 12.79 6.03 0.21
CA TYR A 47 12.09 7.28 -0.16
C TYR A 47 12.98 8.52 -0.23
N LYS A 48 14.16 8.53 0.42
CA LYS A 48 15.09 9.69 0.37
C LYS A 48 16.09 9.64 -0.78
N GLN A 49 16.39 8.48 -1.36
CA GLN A 49 17.32 8.36 -2.49
C GLN A 49 16.67 8.52 -3.88
N ASN A 50 15.36 8.32 -4.01
CA ASN A 50 14.69 8.26 -5.32
C ASN A 50 14.18 9.61 -5.87
N LYS A 51 14.57 10.75 -5.30
CA LYS A 51 14.17 12.08 -5.81
C LYS A 51 15.14 12.66 -6.84
N ILE A 52 16.27 11.99 -7.10
CA ILE A 52 17.31 12.46 -8.02
C ILE A 52 17.80 11.28 -8.84
N ASN A 53 16.96 10.76 -9.75
CA ASN A 53 17.36 10.36 -11.10
C ASN A 53 16.27 9.54 -11.81
N ASN A 54 15.86 10.10 -12.94
CA ASN A 54 15.59 9.41 -14.20
C ASN A 54 14.32 8.56 -14.34
N MET A 55 13.36 9.18 -15.03
CA MET A 55 12.49 8.53 -15.99
C MET A 55 13.29 7.67 -16.99
N LYS A 56 13.46 6.37 -16.73
CA LYS A 56 13.64 5.34 -17.78
C LYS A 56 13.52 3.88 -17.33
N ASP A 57 13.41 3.56 -16.04
CA ASP A 57 13.60 2.17 -15.56
C ASP A 57 12.34 1.38 -15.14
N ASN A 58 11.14 1.79 -15.55
CA ASN A 58 9.91 1.04 -15.22
C ASN A 58 9.77 -0.35 -15.88
N LYS A 59 10.73 -0.79 -16.72
CA LYS A 59 10.74 -2.13 -17.34
C LYS A 59 11.59 -3.16 -16.57
N VAL A 60 12.60 -2.73 -15.81
CA VAL A 60 13.53 -3.66 -15.13
C VAL A 60 12.90 -4.21 -13.85
N ASP A 61 12.15 -3.38 -13.10
CA ASP A 61 11.48 -3.79 -11.86
C ASP A 61 10.31 -4.76 -12.08
N LYS A 62 9.61 -4.67 -13.21
CA LYS A 62 8.52 -5.60 -13.56
C LYS A 62 9.04 -7.03 -13.77
N ASN A 63 10.19 -7.17 -14.43
CA ASN A 63 10.83 -8.46 -14.65
C ASN A 63 11.35 -9.08 -13.34
N ALA A 64 11.88 -8.27 -12.42
CA ALA A 64 12.32 -8.75 -11.11
C ALA A 64 11.13 -9.28 -10.27
N LEU A 65 10.01 -8.56 -10.29
CA LEU A 65 8.79 -8.96 -9.59
C LEU A 65 8.18 -10.24 -10.19
N GLU A 66 8.21 -10.37 -11.52
CA GLU A 66 7.71 -11.54 -12.24
C GLU A 66 8.58 -12.79 -12.00
N ILE A 67 9.91 -12.62 -11.91
CA ILE A 67 10.84 -13.69 -11.52
C ILE A 67 10.60 -14.14 -10.07
N GLN A 68 10.35 -13.20 -9.15
CA GLN A 68 10.03 -13.53 -7.76
C GLN A 68 8.68 -14.26 -7.64
N LEU A 69 7.67 -13.82 -8.40
CA LEU A 69 6.36 -14.46 -8.44
C LEU A 69 6.45 -15.88 -9.03
N LYS A 70 7.26 -16.07 -10.06
CA LYS A 70 7.51 -17.39 -10.68
C LYS A 70 8.20 -18.35 -9.71
N LYS A 71 9.24 -17.88 -8.99
CA LYS A 71 9.91 -18.67 -7.93
C LYS A 71 8.96 -19.04 -6.79
N LEU A 72 8.11 -18.11 -6.35
CA LEU A 72 7.10 -18.38 -5.32
C LEU A 72 6.10 -19.44 -5.80
N THR A 73 5.66 -19.34 -7.06
CA THR A 73 4.72 -20.28 -7.66
C THR A 73 5.33 -21.69 -7.74
N GLU A 74 6.57 -21.83 -8.21
CA GLU A 74 7.29 -23.11 -8.23
C GLU A 74 7.49 -23.72 -6.83
N HIS A 75 7.77 -22.87 -5.84
CA HIS A 75 7.92 -23.32 -4.46
C HIS A 75 6.60 -23.81 -3.86
N LEU A 76 5.49 -23.12 -4.14
CA LEU A 76 4.15 -23.54 -3.73
C LEU A 76 3.70 -24.84 -4.40
N TYR A 77 4.00 -25.03 -5.69
CA TYR A 77 3.74 -26.31 -6.38
C TYR A 77 4.56 -27.46 -5.79
N SER A 78 5.83 -27.22 -5.49
CA SER A 78 6.72 -28.20 -4.83
C SER A 78 6.23 -28.57 -3.43
N LEU A 79 5.74 -27.60 -2.67
CA LEU A 79 5.18 -27.81 -1.33
C LEU A 79 3.86 -28.58 -1.39
N LYS A 80 2.97 -28.24 -2.33
CA LYS A 80 1.73 -28.97 -2.58
C LYS A 80 2.01 -30.44 -2.91
N PHE A 81 2.99 -30.70 -3.77
CA PHE A 81 3.38 -32.07 -4.13
C PHE A 81 3.96 -32.86 -2.94
N LYS A 82 4.78 -32.22 -2.09
CA LYS A 82 5.30 -32.83 -0.86
C LYS A 82 4.19 -33.16 0.14
N LEU A 83 3.27 -32.22 0.39
CA LEU A 83 2.12 -32.41 1.27
C LEU A 83 1.16 -33.50 0.75
N GLU A 84 0.99 -33.61 -0.57
CA GLU A 84 0.17 -34.65 -1.18
C GLU A 84 0.83 -36.04 -1.08
N LYS A 85 2.17 -36.12 -1.23
CA LYS A 85 2.93 -37.34 -0.93
C LYS A 85 2.82 -37.74 0.54
N GLU A 86 2.87 -36.79 1.47
CA GLU A 86 2.70 -37.06 2.90
C GLU A 86 1.29 -37.54 3.23
N LYS A 87 0.24 -36.89 2.70
CA LYS A 87 -1.15 -37.37 2.84
C LYS A 87 -1.34 -38.78 2.27
N LYS A 88 -0.71 -39.12 1.14
CA LYS A 88 -0.75 -40.48 0.56
C LYS A 88 -0.03 -41.49 1.46
N LYS A 89 1.11 -41.12 2.06
CA LYS A 89 1.82 -41.97 3.05
C LYS A 89 0.99 -42.16 4.32
N GLU A 90 0.30 -41.13 4.78
CA GLU A 90 -0.56 -41.19 5.97
C GLU A 90 -1.80 -42.07 5.73
N LYS A 91 -2.42 -41.97 4.54
CA LYS A 91 -3.52 -42.88 4.12
C LYS A 91 -3.05 -44.33 4.00
N LYS A 92 -1.86 -44.58 3.44
CA LYS A 92 -1.27 -45.94 3.39
C LYS A 92 -0.96 -46.49 4.79
N LYS A 93 -0.46 -45.66 5.71
CA LYS A 93 -0.25 -46.06 7.12
C LYS A 93 -1.57 -46.40 7.82
N LYS A 94 -2.64 -45.63 7.58
CA LYS A 94 -3.99 -45.97 8.11
C LYS A 94 -4.54 -47.27 7.51
N HIS A 95 -4.30 -47.52 6.22
CA HIS A 95 -4.74 -48.76 5.57
C HIS A 95 -3.94 -50.01 6.01
N CYS A 96 -2.63 -49.88 6.30
CA CYS A 96 -1.83 -50.96 6.89
C CYS A 96 -2.21 -51.27 8.34
N ILE A 97 -2.78 -50.32 9.09
CA ILE A 97 -3.29 -50.57 10.45
C ILE A 97 -4.64 -51.32 10.38
N ILE A 98 -5.45 -51.09 9.34
CA ILE A 98 -6.74 -51.77 9.14
C ILE A 98 -6.56 -53.18 8.58
N ASN A 99 -5.56 -53.41 7.71
CA ASN A 99 -5.28 -54.73 7.14
C ASN A 99 -4.50 -55.67 8.09
N ASN A 100 -4.10 -55.22 9.29
CA ASN A 100 -3.52 -56.07 10.33
C ASN A 100 -4.56 -56.58 11.34
N ILE A 101 -5.85 -56.39 11.05
CA ILE A 101 -6.94 -57.11 11.72
C ILE A 101 -7.38 -58.23 10.77
N ASP A 102 -6.44 -59.14 10.47
CA ASP A 102 -6.80 -60.46 9.97
C ASP A 102 -7.27 -61.28 11.17
N GLU A 103 -8.45 -61.87 11.01
CA GLU A 103 -9.09 -62.80 11.94
C GLU A 103 -8.09 -63.84 12.50
N PRO A 104 -8.00 -64.02 13.83
CA PRO A 104 -7.45 -65.25 14.35
C PRO A 104 -8.50 -66.34 14.18
N LYS A 105 -8.29 -67.15 13.15
CA LYS A 105 -8.77 -68.53 13.04
C LYS A 105 -8.79 -69.19 14.42
N GLU A 106 -9.95 -69.75 14.78
CA GLU A 106 -10.10 -70.75 15.82
C GLU A 106 -8.95 -71.77 15.72
N LYS A 107 -8.05 -71.73 16.70
CA LYS A 107 -7.18 -72.83 17.03
C LYS A 107 -7.57 -73.28 18.42
N ASP A 108 -8.59 -74.13 18.45
CA ASP A 108 -8.84 -75.02 19.57
C ASP A 108 -7.55 -75.80 19.86
N ILE A 109 -6.87 -75.41 20.93
CA ILE A 109 -5.92 -76.27 21.62
C ILE A 109 -6.79 -77.28 22.38
N THR A 110 -7.23 -78.32 21.68
CA THR A 110 -7.76 -79.51 22.34
C THR A 110 -6.57 -80.26 22.94
N THR A 111 -6.41 -80.09 24.25
CA THR A 111 -5.62 -80.98 25.08
C THR A 111 -6.11 -82.42 24.88
N LYS A 112 -5.31 -83.18 24.14
CA LYS A 112 -5.25 -84.65 24.23
C LYS A 112 -5.15 -85.04 25.70
N ASN A 113 -6.19 -85.66 26.23
CA ASN A 113 -6.15 -86.60 27.36
C ASN A 113 -7.54 -87.25 27.56
N ARG A 114 -8.04 -87.94 26.51
CA ARG A 114 -8.92 -89.09 26.74
C ARG A 114 -8.01 -90.30 26.89
N LYS A 115 -7.64 -90.62 28.14
CA LYS A 115 -7.25 -91.99 28.47
C LYS A 115 -8.54 -92.75 28.60
N ASP A 116 -8.87 -93.49 27.55
CA ASP A 116 -9.79 -94.60 27.61
C ASP A 116 -9.31 -95.55 28.71
N LEU A 117 -10.00 -95.56 29.86
CA LEU A 117 -9.95 -96.70 30.75
C LEU A 117 -11.07 -97.65 30.31
N ILE A 118 -10.77 -98.39 29.24
CA ILE A 118 -11.39 -99.69 28.99
C ILE A 118 -11.03 -100.53 30.21
N ILE A 119 -11.99 -100.75 31.11
CA ILE A 119 -11.85 -101.77 32.14
C ILE A 119 -11.85 -103.10 31.40
N SER A 120 -10.67 -103.65 31.17
CA SER A 120 -10.50 -105.03 30.75
C SER A 120 -11.23 -105.91 31.75
N LYS A 121 -12.24 -106.66 31.29
CA LYS A 121 -12.69 -107.86 32.00
C LYS A 121 -11.49 -108.80 32.08
N LYS A 122 -10.74 -108.73 33.18
CA LYS A 122 -9.84 -109.81 33.57
C LYS A 122 -10.74 -110.96 34.02
N ASN A 123 -10.93 -111.90 33.10
CA ASN A 123 -11.33 -113.25 33.41
C ASN A 123 -10.34 -113.76 34.45
N HIS A 124 -10.82 -113.98 35.68
CA HIS A 124 -10.12 -114.86 36.59
C HIS A 124 -10.56 -116.28 36.25
N ASP A 125 -9.70 -116.95 35.49
CA ASP A 125 -9.64 -118.40 35.42
C ASP A 125 -9.54 -118.94 36.85
N ILE A 126 -10.57 -119.65 37.29
CA ILE A 126 -10.46 -120.53 38.45
C ILE A 126 -10.17 -121.92 37.87
N THR A 127 -8.88 -122.24 37.93
CA THR A 127 -8.29 -123.57 37.76
C THR A 127 -9.09 -124.65 38.48
N GLU A 128 -9.31 -125.74 37.74
CA GLU A 128 -9.85 -127.02 38.18
C GLU A 128 -9.26 -127.50 39.52
N ARG A 129 -10.12 -128.14 40.32
CA ARG A 129 -9.68 -129.27 41.13
C ARG A 129 -10.60 -130.45 40.84
N VAL A 130 -10.12 -131.29 39.91
CA VAL A 130 -10.57 -132.66 39.68
C VAL A 130 -10.46 -133.42 41.00
N PHE A 131 -11.55 -134.03 41.46
CA PHE A 131 -11.50 -135.08 42.47
C PHE A 131 -11.61 -136.45 41.79
N PRO A 132 -10.83 -137.46 42.23
CA PRO A 132 -10.71 -138.73 41.54
C PRO A 132 -11.95 -139.61 41.72
N ASN A 133 -12.25 -140.38 40.68
CA ASN A 133 -13.09 -141.58 40.75
C ASN A 133 -12.50 -142.58 41.75
N ASP A 134 -13.13 -142.76 42.91
CA ASP A 134 -12.91 -143.95 43.74
C ASP A 134 -14.09 -144.91 43.61
N LYS A 135 -13.82 -146.01 42.92
CA LYS A 135 -14.64 -147.22 42.88
C LYS A 135 -14.58 -147.90 44.26
N LEU A 136 -15.65 -147.83 45.02
CA LEU A 136 -15.88 -148.70 46.17
C LEU A 136 -17.03 -149.65 45.83
N VAL A 137 -16.63 -150.78 45.25
CA VAL A 137 -17.40 -152.03 45.28
C VAL A 137 -17.16 -152.64 46.66
N HIS A 138 -18.17 -152.67 47.52
CA HIS A 138 -18.23 -153.64 48.62
C HIS A 138 -19.68 -154.04 48.91
N ASN A 139 -19.81 -155.33 49.19
CA ASN A 139 -21.02 -156.12 49.13
C ASN A 139 -21.93 -155.87 50.34
N ASN A 140 -23.24 -155.82 50.04
CA ASN A 140 -24.42 -156.31 50.77
C ASN A 140 -24.48 -156.39 52.31
N THR A 141 -25.72 -156.15 52.77
CA THR A 141 -26.36 -156.63 54.01
C THR A 141 -25.96 -155.94 55.32
N GLU A 142 -26.53 -154.73 55.51
CA GLU A 142 -27.31 -154.29 56.70
C GLU A 142 -27.58 -152.78 56.54
N ARG A 143 -28.41 -152.46 55.54
CA ARG A 143 -29.04 -151.13 55.43
C ARG A 143 -30.22 -151.15 56.38
N GLU A 144 -30.25 -150.21 57.33
CA GLU A 144 -31.41 -149.32 57.61
C GLU A 144 -31.39 -148.67 59.01
N ILE A 145 -30.54 -149.10 59.97
CA ILE A 145 -30.68 -148.64 61.37
C ILE A 145 -29.61 -147.61 61.82
N SER A 146 -28.55 -147.38 61.03
CA SER A 146 -27.53 -146.35 61.33
C SER A 146 -27.68 -145.05 60.52
N MET A 147 -28.35 -145.09 59.35
CA MET A 147 -28.57 -143.90 58.51
C MET A 147 -29.59 -142.91 59.09
N THR A 148 -30.47 -143.37 59.98
CA THR A 148 -31.49 -142.53 60.62
C THR A 148 -30.92 -141.46 61.56
N LYS A 149 -29.68 -141.60 62.03
CA LYS A 149 -29.03 -140.61 62.92
C LYS A 149 -28.18 -139.57 62.15
N TYR A 150 -27.52 -139.98 61.06
CA TYR A 150 -26.62 -139.10 60.29
C TYR A 150 -27.34 -138.24 59.24
N ILE A 151 -28.47 -138.68 58.68
CA ILE A 151 -29.26 -137.89 57.72
C ILE A 151 -29.76 -136.57 58.35
N PRO A 152 -30.34 -136.56 59.57
CA PRO A 152 -30.74 -135.32 60.24
C PRO A 152 -29.56 -134.38 60.56
N GLU A 153 -28.39 -134.89 60.93
CA GLU A 153 -27.18 -134.08 61.17
C GLU A 153 -26.63 -133.46 59.88
N LEU A 154 -26.67 -134.20 58.77
CA LEU A 154 -26.30 -133.68 57.45
C LEU A 154 -27.28 -132.58 56.98
N ILE A 155 -28.59 -132.75 57.18
CA ILE A 155 -29.59 -131.72 56.87
C ILE A 155 -29.33 -130.46 57.72
N LYS A 156 -29.08 -130.60 59.03
CA LYS A 156 -28.75 -129.48 59.91
C LYS A 156 -27.48 -128.74 59.48
N THR A 157 -26.43 -129.46 59.10
CA THR A 157 -25.19 -128.83 58.64
C THR A 157 -25.36 -128.12 57.30
N ILE A 158 -26.09 -128.71 56.34
CA ILE A 158 -26.46 -128.04 55.08
C ILE A 158 -27.28 -126.76 55.36
N GLU A 159 -28.22 -126.82 56.30
CA GLU A 159 -29.02 -125.66 56.69
C GLU A 159 -28.18 -124.55 57.33
N ILE A 160 -27.21 -124.90 58.20
CA ILE A 160 -26.24 -123.95 58.77
C ILE A 160 -25.41 -123.29 57.66
N TYR A 161 -24.88 -124.06 56.69
CA TYR A 161 -24.10 -123.50 55.59
C TYR A 161 -24.95 -122.61 54.67
N LYS A 162 -26.20 -122.99 54.39
CA LYS A 162 -27.14 -122.17 53.62
C LYS A 162 -27.43 -120.85 54.34
N ASN A 163 -27.67 -120.90 55.65
CA ASN A 163 -27.91 -119.70 56.48
C ASN A 163 -26.67 -118.81 56.55
N ARG A 164 -25.48 -119.37 56.75
CA ARG A 164 -24.21 -118.63 56.71
C ARG A 164 -23.98 -117.97 55.36
N THR A 165 -24.24 -118.66 54.26
CA THR A 165 -24.10 -118.09 52.90
C THR A 165 -25.09 -116.95 52.68
N LEU A 166 -26.34 -117.09 53.13
CA LEU A 166 -27.35 -116.03 53.07
C LEU A 166 -26.95 -114.81 53.92
N GLU A 167 -26.39 -115.04 55.11
CA GLU A 167 -25.88 -113.98 55.98
C GLU A 167 -24.67 -113.26 55.37
N GLU A 168 -23.72 -114.00 54.77
CA GLU A 168 -22.61 -113.42 54.03
C GLU A 168 -23.08 -112.60 52.81
N GLN A 169 -24.12 -113.04 52.09
CA GLN A 169 -24.74 -112.25 51.01
C GLN A 169 -25.42 -110.98 51.52
N ARG A 170 -26.15 -111.06 52.65
CA ARG A 170 -26.75 -109.88 53.30
C ARG A 170 -25.68 -108.88 53.73
N ASN A 171 -24.59 -109.35 54.32
CA ASN A 171 -23.45 -108.51 54.73
C ASN A 171 -22.76 -107.86 53.52
N LYS A 172 -22.54 -108.62 52.43
CA LYS A 172 -22.00 -108.06 51.17
C LYS A 172 -22.92 -106.97 50.60
N LYS A 173 -24.23 -107.23 50.53
CA LYS A 173 -25.21 -106.25 50.06
C LYS A 173 -25.20 -104.98 50.91
N TYR A 174 -25.18 -105.13 52.23
CA TYR A 174 -25.09 -104.00 53.17
C TYR A 174 -23.82 -103.16 52.95
N ILE A 175 -22.66 -103.81 52.75
CA ILE A 175 -21.40 -103.11 52.48
C ILE A 175 -21.47 -102.37 51.14
N ILE A 176 -22.02 -102.98 50.09
CA ILE A 176 -22.20 -102.35 48.78
C ILE A 176 -23.11 -101.12 48.90
N GLU A 177 -24.27 -101.24 49.54
CA GLU A 177 -25.21 -100.13 49.75
C GLU A 177 -24.55 -98.98 50.53
N LYS A 178 -23.75 -99.30 51.56
CA LYS A 178 -22.98 -98.31 52.32
C LYS A 178 -21.99 -97.56 51.44
N TYR A 179 -21.20 -98.25 50.61
CA TYR A 179 -20.24 -97.61 49.70
C TYR A 179 -20.93 -96.82 48.58
N GLU A 180 -22.04 -97.31 48.04
CA GLU A 180 -22.82 -96.57 47.05
C GLU A 180 -23.39 -95.27 47.63
N ASN A 181 -23.89 -95.29 48.86
CA ASN A 181 -24.36 -94.09 49.55
C ASN A 181 -23.22 -93.10 49.80
N ILE A 182 -22.05 -93.57 50.25
CA ILE A 182 -20.86 -92.72 50.40
C ILE A 182 -20.46 -92.10 49.04
N LEU A 183 -20.44 -92.88 47.97
CA LEU A 183 -20.09 -92.40 46.63
C LEU A 183 -21.10 -91.37 46.10
N ARG A 184 -22.40 -91.57 46.34
CA ARG A 184 -23.45 -90.59 46.00
C ARG A 184 -23.26 -89.29 46.77
N ASN A 185 -22.94 -89.36 48.06
CA ASN A 185 -22.71 -88.19 48.90
C ASN A 185 -21.48 -87.39 48.41
N ILE A 186 -20.36 -88.07 48.14
CA ILE A 186 -19.14 -87.43 47.61
C ILE A 186 -19.42 -86.77 46.25
N LYS A 187 -20.14 -87.45 45.34
CA LYS A 187 -20.53 -86.86 44.06
C LYS A 187 -21.40 -85.63 44.23
N LYS A 188 -22.36 -85.66 45.16
CA LYS A 188 -23.21 -84.50 45.46
C LYS A 188 -22.39 -83.33 46.00
N GLN A 189 -21.50 -83.59 46.96
CA GLN A 189 -20.59 -82.57 47.51
C GLN A 189 -19.73 -81.93 46.41
N HIS A 190 -19.13 -82.72 45.52
CA HIS A 190 -18.36 -82.16 44.42
C HIS A 190 -19.19 -81.34 43.43
N ILE A 191 -20.44 -81.74 43.16
CA ILE A 191 -21.34 -80.94 42.32
C ILE A 191 -21.66 -79.61 43.00
N ASP A 192 -21.90 -79.62 44.31
CA ASP A 192 -22.18 -78.42 45.10
C ASP A 192 -20.94 -77.50 45.14
N GLU A 193 -19.74 -78.03 45.38
CA GLU A 193 -18.47 -77.30 45.34
C GLU A 193 -18.20 -76.67 43.96
N ILE A 194 -18.40 -77.42 42.88
CA ILE A 194 -18.24 -76.90 41.50
C ILE A 194 -19.25 -75.78 41.23
N SER A 195 -20.49 -75.94 41.72
CA SER A 195 -21.54 -74.92 41.58
C SER A 195 -21.18 -73.63 42.34
N GLU A 196 -20.65 -73.76 43.57
CA GLU A 196 -20.18 -72.64 44.37
C GLU A 196 -19.02 -71.91 43.70
N ILE A 197 -17.99 -72.62 43.24
CA ILE A 197 -16.85 -72.04 42.52
C ILE A 197 -17.33 -71.31 41.26
N LYS A 198 -18.24 -71.92 40.49
CA LYS A 198 -18.79 -71.31 39.28
C LYS A 198 -19.52 -70.01 39.61
N ASN A 199 -20.35 -69.98 40.65
CA ASN A 199 -21.10 -68.79 41.04
C ASN A 199 -20.16 -67.66 41.50
N ASN A 200 -19.13 -67.98 42.30
CA ASN A 200 -18.12 -67.00 42.72
C ASN A 200 -17.40 -66.38 41.51
N ILE A 201 -17.02 -67.20 40.51
CA ILE A 201 -16.39 -66.70 39.27
C ILE A 201 -17.35 -65.79 38.50
N LEU A 202 -18.65 -66.13 38.42
CA LEU A 202 -19.63 -65.29 37.75
C LEU A 202 -19.81 -63.94 38.45
N GLU A 203 -19.87 -63.93 39.79
CA GLU A 203 -19.93 -62.71 40.59
C GLU A 203 -18.70 -61.82 40.39
N ASP A 204 -17.50 -62.40 40.37
CA ASP A 204 -16.24 -61.66 40.12
C ASP A 204 -16.23 -61.05 38.71
N VAL A 205 -16.69 -61.79 37.70
CA VAL A 205 -16.81 -61.30 36.32
C VAL A 205 -17.83 -60.17 36.22
N ASP A 206 -18.99 -60.30 36.86
CA ASP A 206 -20.01 -59.25 36.89
C ASP A 206 -19.51 -58.00 37.59
N PHE A 207 -18.80 -58.14 38.72
CA PHE A 207 -18.14 -57.03 39.40
C PHE A 207 -17.14 -56.32 38.49
N LEU A 208 -16.33 -57.09 37.76
CA LEU A 208 -15.34 -56.55 36.83
C LEU A 208 -16.00 -55.80 35.66
N ILE A 209 -17.08 -56.36 35.10
CA ILE A 209 -17.88 -55.70 34.05
C ILE A 209 -18.45 -54.38 34.55
N GLN A 210 -19.04 -54.36 35.75
CA GLN A 210 -19.57 -53.13 36.36
C GLN A 210 -18.48 -52.08 36.58
N LYS A 211 -17.31 -52.50 37.08
CA LYS A 211 -16.16 -51.61 37.28
C LYS A 211 -15.69 -50.98 35.97
N TYR A 212 -15.52 -51.75 34.90
CA TYR A 212 -15.10 -51.21 33.60
C TYR A 212 -16.18 -50.33 32.96
N ARG A 213 -17.47 -50.67 33.09
CA ARG A 213 -18.57 -49.80 32.65
C ARG A 213 -18.53 -48.45 33.35
N LYS A 214 -18.34 -48.43 34.68
CA LYS A 214 -18.23 -47.20 35.45
C LYS A 214 -17.05 -46.34 34.98
N ILE A 215 -15.87 -46.94 34.83
CA ILE A 215 -14.67 -46.24 34.32
C ILE A 215 -14.92 -45.67 32.91
N ALA A 216 -15.57 -46.43 32.03
CA ALA A 216 -15.89 -45.98 30.67
C ALA A 216 -16.86 -44.78 30.68
N LEU A 217 -17.86 -44.78 31.56
CA LEU A 217 -18.79 -43.66 31.73
C LEU A 217 -18.08 -42.41 32.28
N GLU A 218 -17.24 -42.55 33.31
CA GLU A 218 -16.45 -41.44 33.85
C GLU A 218 -15.52 -40.84 32.79
N LEU A 219 -14.85 -41.69 31.99
CA LEU A 219 -13.99 -41.24 30.89
C LEU A 219 -14.79 -40.48 29.82
N LEU A 220 -16.00 -40.94 29.49
CA LEU A 220 -16.88 -40.28 28.54
C LEU A 220 -17.31 -38.90 29.04
N GLU A 221 -17.65 -38.77 30.32
CA GLU A 221 -18.00 -37.48 30.94
C GLU A 221 -16.82 -36.51 30.94
N ILE A 222 -15.63 -36.97 31.33
CA ILE A 222 -14.39 -36.17 31.28
C ILE A 222 -14.13 -35.70 29.84
N THR A 223 -14.31 -36.57 28.86
CA THR A 223 -14.10 -36.24 27.44
C THR A 223 -15.09 -35.19 26.97
N LYS A 224 -16.38 -35.35 27.28
CA LYS A 224 -17.43 -34.35 26.96
C LYS A 224 -17.15 -33.00 27.63
N LYS A 225 -16.69 -33.00 28.88
CA LYS A 225 -16.33 -31.76 29.61
C LYS A 225 -15.15 -31.05 28.95
N LYS A 226 -14.07 -31.78 28.64
CA LYS A 226 -12.90 -31.22 27.94
C LYS A 226 -13.23 -30.70 26.54
N GLU A 227 -14.14 -31.35 25.83
CA GLU A 227 -14.59 -30.87 24.52
C GLU A 227 -15.35 -29.53 24.63
N LYS A 228 -16.19 -29.37 25.65
CA LYS A 228 -16.88 -28.10 25.93
C LYS A 228 -15.89 -27.00 26.30
N GLU A 229 -14.96 -27.28 27.23
CA GLU A 229 -13.90 -26.34 27.63
C GLU A 229 -13.08 -25.87 26.41
N LYS A 230 -12.67 -26.81 25.54
CA LYS A 230 -11.96 -26.48 24.30
C LYS A 230 -12.76 -25.56 23.38
N LYS A 231 -14.07 -25.81 23.22
CA LYS A 231 -14.96 -24.95 22.41
C LYS A 231 -15.09 -23.55 23.02
N GLU A 232 -15.15 -23.44 24.34
CA GLU A 232 -15.21 -22.15 25.04
C GLU A 232 -13.89 -21.38 24.94
N GLU A 233 -12.75 -22.04 25.12
CA GLU A 233 -11.43 -21.43 24.90
C GLU A 233 -11.28 -20.95 23.46
N GLN A 234 -11.71 -21.75 22.48
CA GLN A 234 -11.67 -21.35 21.08
C GLN A 234 -12.54 -20.11 20.81
N LYS A 235 -13.72 -20.01 21.45
CA LYS A 235 -14.57 -18.81 21.38
C LYS A 235 -13.86 -17.60 21.99
N LYS A 236 -13.28 -17.75 23.18
CA LYS A 236 -12.52 -16.67 23.86
C LYS A 236 -11.36 -16.18 23.02
N ILE A 237 -10.58 -17.08 22.43
CA ILE A 237 -9.46 -16.73 21.54
C ILE A 237 -9.98 -15.97 20.32
N THR A 238 -11.04 -16.47 19.69
CA THR A 238 -11.65 -15.82 18.53
C THR A 238 -12.14 -14.41 18.88
N GLU A 239 -12.78 -14.24 20.03
CA GLU A 239 -13.27 -12.95 20.51
C GLU A 239 -12.13 -11.96 20.79
N VAL A 240 -11.06 -12.41 21.44
CA VAL A 240 -9.85 -11.59 21.64
C VAL A 240 -9.25 -11.15 20.30
N CYS A 241 -9.16 -12.06 19.33
CA CYS A 241 -8.68 -11.73 17.98
C CYS A 241 -9.57 -10.70 17.29
N ILE A 242 -10.89 -10.88 17.31
CA ILE A 242 -11.85 -9.93 16.71
C ILE A 242 -11.72 -8.56 17.39
N ASN A 243 -11.63 -8.51 18.72
CA ASN A 243 -11.49 -7.26 19.46
C ASN A 243 -10.15 -6.57 19.17
N ALA A 244 -9.06 -7.32 19.03
CA ALA A 244 -7.77 -6.78 18.63
C ALA A 244 -7.82 -6.18 17.21
N CYS A 245 -8.46 -6.87 16.25
CA CYS A 245 -8.65 -6.34 14.90
C CYS A 245 -9.49 -5.06 14.90
N LYS A 246 -10.61 -5.03 15.65
CA LYS A 246 -11.46 -3.83 15.75
C LYS A 246 -10.70 -2.64 16.33
N LYS A 247 -9.93 -2.85 17.40
CA LYS A 247 -9.09 -1.78 17.98
C LYS A 247 -8.05 -1.28 17.00
N PHE A 248 -7.39 -2.19 16.27
CA PHE A 248 -6.44 -1.81 15.23
C PHE A 248 -7.10 -1.00 14.11
N GLU A 249 -8.27 -1.41 13.63
CA GLU A 249 -9.02 -0.65 12.62
C GLU A 249 -9.40 0.75 13.11
N GLU A 250 -9.82 0.87 14.37
CA GLU A 250 -10.15 2.15 14.99
C GLU A 250 -8.91 3.05 15.14
N ASP A 251 -7.78 2.49 15.60
CA ASP A 251 -6.51 3.21 15.72
C ASP A 251 -6.02 3.72 14.36
N VAL A 252 -6.12 2.89 13.30
CA VAL A 252 -5.76 3.29 11.93
C VAL A 252 -6.68 4.42 11.43
N LYS A 253 -7.99 4.32 11.66
CA LYS A 253 -8.95 5.38 11.30
C LYS A 253 -8.67 6.68 12.04
N ASN A 254 -8.41 6.61 13.34
CA ASN A 254 -8.08 7.77 14.16
C ASN A 254 -6.78 8.42 13.72
N LYS A 255 -5.73 7.62 13.48
CA LYS A 255 -4.45 8.11 12.97
C LYS A 255 -4.59 8.76 11.60
N ALA A 256 -5.34 8.13 10.68
CA ALA A 256 -5.61 8.71 9.37
C ALA A 256 -6.38 10.03 9.47
N LYS A 257 -7.37 10.13 10.38
CA LYS A 257 -8.13 11.37 10.62
C LYS A 257 -7.22 12.48 11.13
N ILE A 258 -6.38 12.20 12.13
CA ILE A 258 -5.41 13.15 12.68
C ILE A 258 -4.44 13.63 11.58
N SER A 259 -3.82 12.71 10.83
CA SER A 259 -2.90 13.09 9.75
C SER A 259 -3.58 13.90 8.64
N LEU A 260 -4.84 13.62 8.31
CA LEU A 260 -5.61 14.40 7.34
C LEU A 260 -5.88 15.82 7.87
N GLU A 261 -6.18 15.96 9.15
CA GLU A 261 -6.45 17.23 9.81
C GLU A 261 -5.19 18.09 9.97
N GLU A 262 -4.06 17.47 10.29
CA GLU A 262 -2.73 18.09 10.26
C GLU A 262 -2.39 18.58 8.85
N TYR A 263 -2.59 17.74 7.83
CA TYR A 263 -2.34 18.12 6.44
C TYR A 263 -3.25 19.27 5.98
N LYS A 264 -4.55 19.23 6.33
CA LYS A 264 -5.49 20.33 6.05
C LYS A 264 -5.03 21.63 6.70
N SER A 265 -4.61 21.57 7.96
CA SER A 265 -4.12 22.73 8.70
C SER A 265 -2.85 23.29 8.05
N TYR A 266 -1.90 22.42 7.70
CA TYR A 266 -0.70 22.80 6.96
C TYR A 266 -1.03 23.47 5.62
N MET A 267 -1.92 22.87 4.83
CA MET A 267 -2.37 23.46 3.55
C MET A 267 -3.06 24.81 3.74
N LEU A 268 -3.89 24.98 4.77
CA LEU A 268 -4.51 26.26 5.09
C LEU A 268 -3.46 27.33 5.44
N THR A 269 -2.42 26.98 6.21
CA THR A 269 -1.32 27.92 6.50
C THR A 269 -0.56 28.33 5.24
N LEU A 270 -0.28 27.39 4.33
CA LEU A 270 0.33 27.68 3.03
C LEU A 270 -0.55 28.61 2.19
N ILE A 271 -1.85 28.31 2.07
CA ILE A 271 -2.80 29.15 1.32
C ILE A 271 -2.83 30.56 1.91
N ASN A 272 -2.86 30.70 3.23
CA ASN A 272 -2.86 32.01 3.88
C ASN A 272 -1.54 32.76 3.64
N ASN A 273 -0.39 32.08 3.64
CA ASN A 273 0.89 32.70 3.31
C ASN A 273 0.93 33.17 1.86
N VAL A 274 0.46 32.34 0.91
CA VAL A 274 0.36 32.73 -0.51
C VAL A 274 -0.60 33.90 -0.71
N LYS A 275 -1.73 33.96 0.02
CA LYS A 275 -2.64 35.11 -0.02
C LYS A 275 -1.96 36.39 0.47
N LYS A 276 -1.23 36.33 1.60
CA LYS A 276 -0.47 37.47 2.12
C LYS A 276 0.60 37.95 1.14
N GLU A 277 1.32 37.01 0.52
CA GLU A 277 2.33 37.33 -0.48
C GLU A 277 1.70 37.96 -1.72
N LYS A 278 0.56 37.43 -2.19
CA LYS A 278 -0.21 38.01 -3.29
C LYS A 278 -0.65 39.44 -2.96
N GLU A 279 -1.22 39.69 -1.79
CA GLU A 279 -1.61 41.03 -1.35
C GLU A 279 -0.40 41.98 -1.28
N ALA A 280 0.76 41.52 -0.81
CA ALA A 280 1.98 42.31 -0.78
C ALA A 280 2.49 42.65 -2.18
N LEU A 281 2.45 41.70 -3.11
CA LEU A 281 2.81 41.91 -4.51
C LEU A 281 1.84 42.86 -5.22
N GLU A 282 0.53 42.73 -4.99
CA GLU A 282 -0.49 43.65 -5.52
C GLU A 282 -0.27 45.08 -5.03
N LYS A 283 0.04 45.27 -3.74
CA LYS A 283 0.42 46.58 -3.19
C LYS A 283 1.66 47.13 -3.89
N LYS A 284 2.71 46.32 -4.06
CA LYS A 284 3.95 46.72 -4.73
C LYS A 284 3.72 47.08 -6.21
N ILE A 285 2.87 46.35 -6.91
CA ILE A 285 2.47 46.67 -8.30
C ILE A 285 1.74 48.00 -8.35
N ASN A 286 0.80 48.25 -7.44
CA ASN A 286 0.05 49.51 -7.40
C ASN A 286 0.94 50.71 -7.06
N GLU A 287 1.87 50.54 -6.11
CA GLU A 287 2.88 51.55 -5.79
C GLU A 287 3.77 51.87 -6.98
N LEU A 288 4.27 50.84 -7.67
CA LEU A 288 5.08 51.02 -8.88
C LEU A 288 4.31 51.70 -10.00
N LYS A 289 3.06 51.28 -10.26
CA LYS A 289 2.19 51.94 -11.25
C LYS A 289 1.99 53.42 -10.94
N LYS A 290 1.73 53.75 -9.67
CA LYS A 290 1.57 55.13 -9.22
C LYS A 290 2.85 55.93 -9.43
N LYS A 291 4.00 55.36 -9.05
CA LYS A 291 5.32 55.99 -9.23
C LYS A 291 5.63 56.23 -10.71
N THR A 292 5.37 55.26 -11.57
CA THR A 292 5.56 55.43 -13.03
C THR A 292 4.64 56.50 -13.62
N GLU A 293 3.40 56.61 -13.15
CA GLU A 293 2.46 57.65 -13.59
C GLU A 293 2.90 59.04 -13.10
N GLU A 294 3.36 59.15 -11.85
CA GLU A 294 3.92 60.38 -11.29
C GLU A 294 5.19 60.81 -12.04
N GLU A 295 6.12 59.89 -12.31
CA GLU A 295 7.33 60.13 -13.11
C GLU A 295 6.98 60.56 -14.54
N LYS A 296 6.02 59.88 -15.18
CA LYS A 296 5.53 60.23 -16.51
C LYS A 296 4.92 61.63 -16.53
N CYS A 297 3.99 61.93 -15.61
CA CYS A 297 3.40 63.27 -15.49
C CYS A 297 4.46 64.35 -15.22
N HIS A 298 5.44 64.06 -14.37
CA HIS A 298 6.50 65.01 -14.04
C HIS A 298 7.46 65.24 -15.22
N THR A 299 7.83 64.19 -15.96
CA THR A 299 8.64 64.31 -17.18
C THR A 299 7.87 65.04 -18.29
N GLU A 300 6.61 64.72 -18.53
CA GLU A 300 5.74 65.43 -19.47
C GLU A 300 5.62 66.92 -19.13
N LYS A 301 5.42 67.27 -17.86
CA LYS A 301 5.41 68.67 -17.39
C LYS A 301 6.74 69.38 -17.65
N ARG A 302 7.87 68.72 -17.40
CA ARG A 302 9.20 69.30 -17.68
C ARG A 302 9.41 69.53 -19.18
N VAL A 303 9.04 68.55 -20.02
CA VAL A 303 9.14 68.66 -21.47
C VAL A 303 8.25 69.79 -21.98
N PHE A 304 7.01 69.87 -21.47
CA PHE A 304 6.08 70.95 -21.81
C PHE A 304 6.66 72.32 -21.45
N HIS A 305 7.13 72.51 -20.22
CA HIS A 305 7.72 73.78 -19.78
C HIS A 305 8.98 74.15 -20.58
N ALA A 306 9.82 73.16 -20.93
CA ALA A 306 10.99 73.38 -21.77
C ALA A 306 10.60 73.81 -23.20
N CYS A 307 9.59 73.18 -23.79
CA CYS A 307 9.03 73.60 -25.08
C CYS A 307 8.40 74.99 -25.01
N GLU A 308 7.62 75.28 -23.97
CA GLU A 308 6.98 76.58 -23.79
C GLU A 308 8.00 77.71 -23.69
N ASN A 309 9.10 77.49 -22.93
CA ASN A 309 10.20 78.43 -22.86
C ASN A 309 10.87 78.65 -24.22
N LYS A 310 11.17 77.57 -24.97
CA LYS A 310 11.74 77.69 -26.32
C LYS A 310 10.82 78.46 -27.27
N ILE A 311 9.50 78.22 -27.22
CA ILE A 311 8.53 78.96 -28.03
C ILE A 311 8.55 80.45 -27.68
N LYS A 312 8.62 80.80 -26.38
CA LYS A 312 8.72 82.20 -25.93
C LYS A 312 10.01 82.87 -26.40
N GLU A 313 11.15 82.17 -26.30
CA GLU A 313 12.45 82.65 -26.78
C GLU A 313 12.43 82.91 -28.29
N GLU A 314 11.96 81.94 -29.10
CA GLU A 314 11.81 82.08 -30.55
C GLU A 314 10.84 83.20 -30.93
N HIS A 315 9.73 83.36 -30.19
CA HIS A 315 8.80 84.46 -30.43
C HIS A 315 9.42 85.83 -30.13
N ASN A 316 10.23 85.94 -29.07
CA ASN A 316 10.96 87.17 -28.74
C ASN A 316 12.02 87.49 -29.80
N LEU A 317 12.82 86.50 -30.21
CA LEU A 317 13.81 86.65 -31.29
C LEU A 317 13.15 87.08 -32.60
N ASN A 318 12.02 86.46 -32.97
CA ASN A 318 11.28 86.83 -34.18
C ASN A 318 10.72 88.26 -34.10
N LYS A 319 10.24 88.69 -32.93
CA LYS A 319 9.80 90.08 -32.71
C LYS A 319 10.97 91.07 -32.86
N GLU A 320 12.13 90.73 -32.30
CA GLU A 320 13.34 91.55 -32.41
C GLU A 320 13.83 91.64 -33.86
N LEU A 321 13.86 90.52 -34.59
CA LEU A 321 14.19 90.48 -36.02
C LEU A 321 13.24 91.32 -36.86
N LYS A 322 11.93 91.24 -36.61
CA LYS A 322 10.93 92.10 -37.29
C LYS A 322 11.20 93.58 -37.03
N ASN A 323 11.47 93.96 -35.79
CA ASN A 323 11.78 95.37 -35.45
C ASN A 323 13.06 95.84 -36.14
N ARG A 324 14.10 95.01 -36.17
CA ARG A 324 15.37 95.32 -36.86
C ARG A 324 15.17 95.49 -38.36
N LEU A 325 14.32 94.66 -38.97
CA LEU A 325 13.99 94.75 -40.39
C LEU A 325 13.23 96.05 -40.70
N VAL A 326 12.32 96.48 -39.83
CA VAL A 326 11.63 97.78 -39.95
C VAL A 326 12.62 98.93 -39.85
N LEU A 327 13.49 98.94 -38.83
CA LEU A 327 14.52 99.98 -38.68
C LEU A 327 15.46 100.04 -39.89
N GLN A 328 15.92 98.89 -40.38
CA GLN A 328 16.78 98.83 -41.56
C GLN A 328 16.07 99.35 -42.82
N LYS A 329 14.77 99.07 -42.98
CA LYS A 329 13.96 99.66 -44.06
C LYS A 329 13.86 101.18 -43.92
N GLU A 330 13.66 101.69 -42.72
CA GLU A 330 13.63 103.14 -42.46
C GLU A 330 14.98 103.81 -42.77
N GLU A 331 16.08 103.22 -42.31
CA GLU A 331 17.44 103.69 -42.61
C GLU A 331 17.74 103.68 -44.12
N GLN A 332 17.36 102.59 -44.81
CA GLN A 332 17.47 102.50 -46.27
C GLN A 332 16.64 103.57 -46.96
N ASN A 333 15.40 103.79 -46.55
CA ASN A 333 14.54 104.85 -47.10
C ASN A 333 15.14 106.24 -46.90
N VAL A 334 15.70 106.54 -45.72
CA VAL A 334 16.38 107.81 -45.44
C VAL A 334 17.61 107.98 -46.33
N LEU A 335 18.41 106.94 -46.49
CA LEU A 335 19.58 106.96 -47.38
C LEU A 335 19.17 107.19 -48.83
N ILE A 336 18.18 106.44 -49.33
CA ILE A 336 17.65 106.54 -50.68
C ILE A 336 17.10 107.96 -50.92
N ASN A 337 16.28 108.49 -50.01
CA ASN A 337 15.74 109.86 -50.13
C ASN A 337 16.84 110.93 -50.12
N ASN A 338 17.89 110.75 -49.31
CA ASN A 338 19.05 111.64 -49.31
C ASN A 338 19.81 111.59 -50.64
N ILE A 339 19.97 110.41 -51.24
CA ILE A 339 20.57 110.26 -52.57
C ILE A 339 19.70 110.94 -53.62
N TYR A 340 18.39 110.65 -53.66
CA TYR A 340 17.45 111.29 -54.58
C TYR A 340 17.50 112.83 -54.46
N SER A 341 17.47 113.38 -53.24
CA SER A 341 17.55 114.84 -53.03
C SER A 341 18.87 115.44 -53.52
N LYS A 342 20.00 114.74 -53.37
CA LYS A 342 21.30 115.20 -53.90
C LYS A 342 21.32 115.17 -55.44
N VAL A 343 20.80 114.10 -56.04
CA VAL A 343 20.71 113.95 -57.50
C VAL A 343 19.80 115.02 -58.07
N ASP A 344 18.61 115.25 -57.50
CA ASP A 344 17.68 116.30 -57.93
C ASP A 344 18.31 117.69 -57.87
N LYS A 345 19.08 117.99 -56.81
CA LYS A 345 19.81 119.26 -56.70
C LYS A 345 20.86 119.40 -57.80
N GLN A 346 21.61 118.34 -58.10
CA GLN A 346 22.59 118.36 -59.19
C GLN A 346 21.92 118.53 -60.54
N ILE A 347 20.82 117.81 -60.81
CA ILE A 347 20.03 117.97 -62.04
C ILE A 347 19.61 119.43 -62.21
N LYS A 348 19.00 120.05 -61.18
CA LYS A 348 18.60 121.46 -61.24
C LYS A 348 19.75 122.41 -61.52
N ILE A 349 20.92 122.19 -60.90
CA ILE A 349 22.12 123.01 -61.15
C ILE A 349 22.59 122.85 -62.62
N TYR A 350 22.58 121.63 -63.15
CA TYR A 350 22.93 121.39 -64.56
C TYR A 350 21.91 122.02 -65.50
N GLU A 351 20.61 121.88 -65.24
CA GLU A 351 19.53 122.51 -66.01
C GLU A 351 19.70 124.03 -66.06
N GLU A 352 19.90 124.69 -64.91
CA GLU A 352 20.13 126.13 -64.84
C GLU A 352 21.39 126.57 -65.59
N ASN A 353 22.47 125.79 -65.51
CA ASN A 353 23.71 126.09 -66.24
C ASN A 353 23.55 125.93 -67.75
N ILE A 354 22.85 124.89 -68.20
CA ILE A 354 22.51 124.68 -69.61
C ILE A 354 21.71 125.88 -70.12
N ILE A 355 20.63 126.27 -69.42
CA ILE A 355 19.81 127.43 -69.78
C ILE A 355 20.67 128.69 -69.89
N LYS A 356 21.55 128.95 -68.91
CA LYS A 356 22.46 130.11 -68.95
C LYS A 356 23.40 130.09 -70.15
N ILE A 357 23.98 128.94 -70.48
CA ILE A 357 24.88 128.80 -71.63
C ILE A 357 24.12 129.04 -72.94
N PHE A 358 22.97 128.40 -73.12
CA PHE A 358 22.17 128.56 -74.34
C PHE A 358 21.63 129.99 -74.48
N HIS A 359 21.22 130.63 -73.38
CA HIS A 359 20.83 132.04 -73.40
C HIS A 359 21.99 132.95 -73.80
N ASN A 360 23.20 132.71 -73.29
CA ASN A 360 24.40 133.46 -73.70
C ASN A 360 24.74 133.24 -75.19
N ILE A 361 24.56 132.02 -75.71
CA ILE A 361 24.75 131.72 -77.14
C ILE A 361 23.72 132.49 -77.99
N LEU A 362 22.47 132.56 -77.56
CA LEU A 362 21.40 133.27 -78.27
C LEU A 362 21.64 134.79 -78.30
N ILE A 363 22.07 135.37 -77.18
CA ILE A 363 22.44 136.80 -77.11
C ILE A 363 23.61 137.11 -78.06
N ASN A 364 24.66 136.28 -78.07
CA ASN A 364 25.83 136.48 -78.93
C ASN A 364 25.50 136.41 -80.43
N ASN A 365 24.36 135.82 -80.81
CA ASN A 365 23.90 135.69 -82.20
C ASN A 365 22.78 136.70 -82.57
N ASN A 366 22.58 137.78 -81.79
CA ASN A 366 21.54 138.80 -81.99
C ASN A 366 20.09 138.26 -82.00
N ILE A 367 19.83 137.13 -81.34
CA ILE A 367 18.47 136.60 -81.15
C ILE A 367 17.96 137.08 -79.80
N ASN A 368 17.01 138.02 -79.81
CA ASN A 368 16.44 138.57 -78.59
C ASN A 368 15.33 137.65 -78.05
N MET A 369 15.70 136.73 -77.16
CA MET A 369 14.80 135.77 -76.51
C MET A 369 15.10 135.74 -75.00
N SER A 370 14.07 135.87 -74.17
CA SER A 370 14.24 135.92 -72.71
C SER A 370 14.53 134.53 -72.11
N ILE A 371 15.18 134.49 -70.93
CA ILE A 371 15.47 133.25 -70.18
C ILE A 371 14.20 132.41 -69.96
N SER A 372 13.05 133.05 -69.67
CA SER A 372 11.77 132.36 -69.48
C SER A 372 11.20 131.77 -70.77
N GLU A 373 11.37 132.44 -71.91
CA GLU A 373 10.95 131.93 -73.22
C GLU A 373 11.81 130.74 -73.67
N LEU A 374 13.12 130.79 -73.43
CA LEU A 374 14.03 129.67 -73.69
C LEU A 374 13.70 128.45 -72.81
N CYS A 375 13.45 128.65 -71.51
CA CYS A 375 13.04 127.58 -70.60
C CYS A 375 11.74 126.91 -71.06
N ASN A 376 10.75 127.69 -71.50
CA ASN A 376 9.48 127.14 -71.96
C ASN A 376 9.62 126.43 -73.31
N CYS A 377 10.40 126.95 -74.26
CA CYS A 377 10.68 126.26 -75.51
C CYS A 377 11.40 124.92 -75.28
N ILE A 378 12.41 124.87 -74.39
CA ILE A 378 13.12 123.63 -74.03
C ILE A 378 12.17 122.67 -73.33
N LYS A 379 11.33 123.14 -72.40
CA LYS A 379 10.29 122.31 -71.76
C LYS A 379 9.32 121.72 -72.76
N ASP A 380 8.77 122.52 -73.66
CA ASP A 380 7.77 122.07 -74.62
C ASP A 380 8.37 121.07 -75.61
N THR A 381 9.63 121.25 -76.04
CA THR A 381 10.33 120.27 -76.90
C THR A 381 10.75 119.01 -76.16
N MET A 382 11.17 119.09 -74.89
CA MET A 382 11.50 117.92 -74.07
C MET A 382 10.25 117.13 -73.68
N ASP A 383 9.15 117.79 -73.32
CA ASP A 383 7.87 117.13 -73.04
C ASP A 383 7.26 116.48 -74.30
N GLU A 384 7.56 116.97 -75.52
CA GLU A 384 7.24 116.27 -76.77
C GLU A 384 8.13 115.04 -77.03
N GLN A 385 9.42 115.08 -76.69
CA GLN A 385 10.32 113.92 -76.83
C GLN A 385 9.99 112.82 -75.81
N TYR A 386 9.82 113.16 -74.52
CA TYR A 386 9.56 112.17 -73.47
C TYR A 386 8.12 111.65 -73.43
N LYS A 387 7.17 112.26 -74.15
CA LYS A 387 5.86 111.64 -74.41
C LYS A 387 5.93 110.47 -75.39
N ASN A 388 6.99 110.36 -76.19
CA ASN A 388 7.15 109.31 -77.21
C ASN A 388 8.08 108.14 -76.77
N ASP A 389 8.69 108.21 -75.59
CA ASP A 389 9.65 107.20 -75.07
C ASP A 389 9.07 106.26 -74.00
N ASP A 390 7.75 106.25 -73.77
CA ASP A 390 7.07 105.26 -72.89
C ASP A 390 6.84 103.90 -73.61
N LEU A 391 7.81 103.44 -74.40
CA LEU A 391 7.86 102.05 -74.86
C LEU A 391 9.01 101.30 -74.18
N ASP A 392 8.64 100.17 -73.60
CA ASP A 392 9.50 99.12 -73.02
C ASP A 392 10.00 99.33 -71.58
N ASN A 393 9.33 98.65 -70.63
CA ASN A 393 10.02 97.54 -69.95
C ASN A 393 9.08 96.66 -69.13
N SER A 394 9.06 95.39 -69.54
CA SER A 394 8.72 94.23 -68.74
C SER A 394 9.60 94.18 -67.47
N ILE A 395 8.99 94.00 -66.29
CA ILE A 395 9.37 93.01 -65.27
C ILE A 395 8.16 92.81 -64.36
N LYS A 396 7.61 91.60 -64.37
CA LYS A 396 6.62 91.12 -63.41
C LYS A 396 7.34 90.45 -62.23
N ASN A 397 6.83 90.76 -61.03
CA ASN A 397 6.96 90.06 -59.74
C ASN A 397 8.06 90.56 -58.79
N GLN A 398 7.70 91.46 -57.85
CA GLN A 398 7.44 91.10 -56.45
C GLN A 398 6.95 92.32 -55.65
N ASP A 399 5.86 92.11 -54.90
CA ASP A 399 5.38 92.91 -53.76
C ASP A 399 5.43 94.45 -53.82
N LYS A 400 4.26 94.98 -54.21
CA LYS A 400 3.69 96.29 -53.89
C LYS A 400 4.40 97.07 -52.76
N VAL A 401 5.29 97.99 -53.12
CA VAL A 401 5.25 99.43 -52.76
C VAL A 401 6.15 100.16 -53.78
N GLU A 402 5.61 100.46 -54.95
CA GLU A 402 6.15 101.51 -55.82
C GLU A 402 5.23 102.73 -55.65
N GLU A 403 5.53 103.56 -54.66
CA GLU A 403 5.21 104.97 -54.80
C GLU A 403 5.97 105.44 -56.04
N LYS A 404 5.21 105.86 -57.06
CA LYS A 404 5.71 106.47 -58.28
C LYS A 404 6.64 107.64 -57.95
N LEU A 405 7.93 107.36 -57.78
CA LEU A 405 8.99 108.36 -57.78
C LEU A 405 9.24 108.77 -59.23
N LYS A 406 8.26 109.49 -59.81
CA LYS A 406 8.47 110.26 -61.03
C LYS A 406 9.43 111.39 -60.69
N ILE A 407 10.65 111.34 -61.24
CA ILE A 407 11.50 112.52 -61.33
C ILE A 407 10.71 113.54 -62.14
N LYS A 408 10.23 114.60 -61.48
CA LYS A 408 9.58 115.73 -62.15
C LYS A 408 10.69 116.58 -62.75
N TYR A 409 10.99 116.37 -64.02
CA TYR A 409 11.72 117.36 -64.81
C TYR A 409 10.83 118.60 -64.93
N GLY A 410 11.34 119.72 -64.46
CA GLY A 410 10.58 120.94 -64.33
C GLY A 410 11.55 122.10 -64.26
N PHE A 411 11.95 122.58 -65.44
CA PHE A 411 12.70 123.82 -65.63
C PHE A 411 11.88 125.05 -65.17
N VAL A 412 11.73 125.25 -63.87
CA VAL A 412 10.98 126.37 -63.30
C VAL A 412 11.87 127.62 -63.29
N SER A 413 11.38 128.70 -63.89
CA SER A 413 11.95 130.04 -63.72
C SER A 413 11.77 130.47 -62.26
N VAL A 414 12.87 130.64 -61.53
CA VAL A 414 12.87 131.26 -60.20
C VAL A 414 13.70 132.53 -60.25
N PHE A 415 13.22 133.53 -60.99
CA PHE A 415 13.68 134.92 -60.86
C PHE A 415 12.51 135.88 -61.12
N ASP A 416 11.71 136.10 -60.08
CA ASP A 416 10.98 137.34 -59.82
C ASP A 416 11.40 137.82 -58.42
N LYS A 417 12.58 138.46 -58.35
CA LYS A 417 12.90 139.64 -57.54
C LYS A 417 14.35 140.06 -57.72
#